data_AF-A0A811NTX3-F1
#
_entry.id   AF-A0A811NTX3-F1
#
_cell.length_a   1.000
_cell.length_b   1.000
_cell.length_c   1.000
_cell.angle_alpha   90.00
_cell.angle_beta   90.00
_cell.angle_gamma   90.00
#
_symmetry.space_group_name_H-M   'P 1'
#
loop_
_entity.id
_entity.type
_entity.pdbx_description
1 polymer ?
#
loop_
_entity_poly.entity_id
_entity_poly.type
_entity_poly.pdbx_seq_one_letter_code
_entity_poly.pdbx_strand_id
1 'polypeptide(L)'
;MSKGILPCFWCAPTDNDKGGFFTKPYASRWREAFLDNVTFHSSQFSVKESLDNTVEFSTVYYGVPGHLPKPDDEASESILFRVKMVCRIHESGDVVLDYEVNPRSDLPPLPRVGVVFSAERSLSHVTRYGRGPFECYPDHKASACTRAEWRSYMCRTLPPWSAAGGPTSGGWRSATPAGSDCLSFPADGAVPEAREERGPSSLAKAKQQ
;
A
#
# COMPACT_ATOMS: atom_id res chain seq x y z
N MET A 1 13.57 -5.63 -13.23
CA MET A 1 13.86 -5.77 -11.79
C MET A 1 12.54 -5.68 -11.04
N SER A 2 12.13 -6.74 -10.35
CA SER A 2 10.95 -6.71 -9.49
C SER A 2 11.24 -5.83 -8.27
N LYS A 3 10.35 -4.88 -7.97
CA LYS A 3 10.41 -4.11 -6.71
C LYS A 3 9.86 -5.00 -5.60
N GLY A 4 10.53 -5.03 -4.44
CA GLY A 4 10.07 -5.76 -3.27
C GLY A 4 8.76 -5.21 -2.68
N ILE A 5 8.29 -5.81 -1.59
CA ILE A 5 7.14 -5.32 -0.82
C ILE A 5 7.61 -4.16 0.05
N LEU A 6 7.15 -2.95 -0.23
CA LEU A 6 7.62 -1.74 0.42
C LEU A 6 6.47 -0.98 1.09
N PRO A 7 6.73 -0.29 2.22
CA PRO A 7 5.75 0.65 2.78
C PRO A 7 5.35 1.72 1.75
N CYS A 8 4.10 2.15 1.79
CA CYS A 8 3.56 3.18 0.91
C CYS A 8 2.59 4.08 1.66
N PHE A 9 2.97 5.36 1.78
CA PHE A 9 2.19 6.41 2.45
C PHE A 9 1.68 7.48 1.49
N TRP A 10 1.56 7.14 0.20
CA TRP A 10 1.17 8.06 -0.87
C TRP A 10 0.02 7.47 -1.70
N CYS A 11 -0.90 8.33 -2.12
CA CYS A 11 -1.83 8.07 -3.21
C CYS A 11 -1.85 9.28 -4.16
N ALA A 12 -2.19 9.05 -5.43
CA ALA A 12 -2.37 10.16 -6.36
C ALA A 12 -3.53 11.06 -5.87
N PRO A 13 -3.36 12.39 -5.75
CA PRO A 13 -4.42 13.26 -5.25
C PRO A 13 -5.65 13.28 -6.15
N THR A 14 -6.84 13.17 -5.55
CA THR A 14 -8.12 13.45 -6.21
C THR A 14 -8.32 14.96 -6.40
N ASP A 15 -9.35 15.37 -7.13
CA ASP A 15 -9.67 16.79 -7.26
C ASP A 15 -10.13 17.41 -5.93
N ASN A 16 -10.75 16.61 -5.05
CA ASN A 16 -11.09 17.04 -3.69
C ASN A 16 -9.83 17.34 -2.86
N ASP A 17 -8.77 16.55 -3.02
CA ASP A 17 -7.50 16.76 -2.30
C ASP A 17 -6.73 18.00 -2.80
N LYS A 18 -6.93 18.37 -4.07
CA LYS A 18 -6.40 19.60 -4.68
C LYS A 18 -7.25 20.82 -4.33
N GLY A 19 -8.52 20.62 -4.00
CA GLY A 19 -9.46 21.64 -3.57
C GLY A 19 -9.20 22.13 -2.14
N GLY A 20 -9.68 23.33 -1.85
CA GLY A 20 -9.56 23.95 -0.53
C GLY A 20 -9.91 25.43 -0.60
N PHE A 21 -11.18 25.77 -0.38
CA PHE A 21 -11.63 27.17 -0.42
C PHE A 21 -11.23 27.97 0.83
N PHE A 22 -11.22 27.31 2.01
CA PHE A 22 -11.01 27.98 3.30
C PHE A 22 -9.71 27.57 4.01
N THR A 23 -9.07 26.49 3.54
CA THR A 23 -7.84 25.95 4.12
C THR A 23 -6.90 25.52 3.02
N LYS A 24 -5.61 25.43 3.35
CA LYS A 24 -4.60 24.90 2.45
C LYS A 24 -4.97 23.48 1.96
N PRO A 25 -4.98 23.22 0.63
CA PRO A 25 -5.31 21.90 0.09
C PRO A 25 -4.41 20.78 0.62
N TYR A 26 -4.97 19.58 0.78
CA TYR A 26 -4.23 18.40 1.23
C TYR A 26 -3.06 18.07 0.29
N ALA A 27 -3.30 18.11 -1.03
CA ALA A 27 -2.27 17.85 -2.03
C ALA A 27 -1.06 18.79 -1.92
N SER A 28 -1.27 20.04 -1.49
CA SER A 28 -0.17 20.98 -1.25
C SER A 28 0.57 20.66 0.03
N ARG A 29 -0.14 20.36 1.12
CA ARG A 29 0.47 19.96 2.40
C ARG A 29 1.30 18.68 2.27
N TRP A 30 0.82 17.71 1.50
CA TRP A 30 1.54 16.45 1.28
C TRP A 30 2.84 16.65 0.50
N ARG A 31 2.83 17.49 -0.55
CA ARG A 31 4.05 17.83 -1.30
C ARG A 31 5.07 18.58 -0.47
N GLU A 32 4.62 19.51 0.37
CA GLU A 32 5.51 20.24 1.30
C GLU A 32 6.11 19.34 2.37
N ALA A 33 5.40 18.26 2.73
CA ALA A 33 5.90 17.21 3.61
C ALA A 33 6.66 16.09 2.85
N PHE A 34 6.94 16.27 1.56
CA PHE A 34 7.65 15.32 0.69
C PHE A 34 7.01 13.92 0.57
N LEU A 35 5.72 13.79 0.89
CA LEU A 35 5.03 12.49 0.87
C LEU A 35 4.89 11.92 -0.54
N ASP A 36 4.97 12.75 -1.58
CA ASP A 36 4.91 12.35 -2.99
C ASP A 36 6.23 11.75 -3.51
N ASN A 37 7.32 11.91 -2.75
CA ASN A 37 8.64 11.43 -3.10
C ASN A 37 9.39 10.93 -1.85
N VAL A 38 8.94 9.82 -1.28
CA VAL A 38 9.62 9.13 -0.15
C VAL A 38 10.42 7.94 -0.68
N THR A 39 11.68 7.84 -0.27
CA THR A 39 12.54 6.67 -0.50
C THR A 39 12.71 5.92 0.82
N PHE A 40 12.58 4.59 0.77
CA PHE A 40 12.79 3.72 1.92
C PHE A 40 14.16 3.06 1.86
N HIS A 41 14.89 3.15 2.97
CA HIS A 41 16.14 2.45 3.19
C HIS A 41 15.98 1.46 4.34
N SER A 42 16.41 0.21 4.16
CA SER A 42 16.42 -0.76 5.27
C SER A 42 17.69 -0.62 6.11
N SER A 43 17.52 -0.87 7.41
CA SER A 43 18.60 -1.21 8.33
C SER A 43 19.19 -2.58 7.96
N GLN A 44 20.17 -3.03 8.74
CA GLN A 44 20.51 -4.45 8.77
C GLN A 44 19.27 -5.27 9.14
N PHE A 45 19.17 -6.48 8.60
CA PHE A 45 18.12 -7.43 8.94
C PHE A 45 18.65 -8.46 9.93
N SER A 46 17.76 -9.02 10.74
CA SER A 46 18.03 -10.19 11.56
C SER A 46 17.19 -11.36 11.11
N VAL A 47 17.76 -12.56 11.17
CA VAL A 47 17.08 -13.81 10.87
C VAL A 47 17.06 -14.67 12.12
N LYS A 48 15.91 -15.26 12.41
CA LYS A 48 15.75 -16.23 13.49
C LYS A 48 14.99 -17.44 12.97
N GLU A 49 15.56 -18.60 13.19
CA GLU A 49 14.88 -19.88 12.98
C GLU A 49 14.22 -20.30 14.29
N SER A 50 12.97 -20.74 14.19
CA SER A 50 12.19 -21.22 15.32
C SER A 50 12.04 -22.74 15.25
N LEU A 51 11.77 -23.37 16.39
CA LEU A 51 11.65 -24.83 16.54
C LEU A 51 10.47 -25.43 15.76
N ASP A 52 9.54 -24.59 15.30
CA ASP A 52 8.32 -24.92 14.56
C ASP A 52 8.52 -24.81 13.03
N ASN A 53 9.76 -24.87 12.54
CA ASN A 53 10.11 -24.66 11.12
C ASN A 53 9.69 -23.28 10.57
N THR A 54 9.43 -22.29 11.43
CA THR A 54 9.17 -20.92 11.01
C THR A 54 10.49 -20.14 10.91
N VAL A 55 10.68 -19.44 9.79
CA VAL A 55 11.79 -18.49 9.60
C VAL A 55 11.26 -17.07 9.76
N GLU A 56 11.80 -16.34 10.73
CA GLU A 56 11.47 -14.93 10.97
C GLU A 56 12.59 -14.01 10.47
N PHE A 57 12.22 -13.05 9.63
CA PHE A 57 13.07 -11.94 9.21
C PHE A 57 12.53 -10.66 9.84
N SER A 58 13.40 -9.85 10.43
CA SER A 58 13.00 -8.52 10.87
C SER A 58 13.98 -7.44 10.41
N THR A 59 13.44 -6.30 10.01
CA THR A 59 14.20 -5.12 9.57
C THR A 59 13.44 -3.85 9.89
N VAL A 60 14.14 -2.73 9.95
CA VAL A 60 13.53 -1.40 10.07
C VAL A 60 13.76 -0.63 8.77
N TYR A 61 12.68 -0.12 8.19
CA TYR A 61 12.75 0.81 7.07
C TYR A 61 12.68 2.26 7.57
N TYR A 62 13.54 3.09 7.00
CA TYR A 62 13.54 4.54 7.20
C TYR A 62 13.09 5.21 5.92
N GLY A 63 11.94 5.87 5.98
CA GLY A 63 11.41 6.70 4.90
C GLY A 63 11.95 8.12 5.00
N VAL A 64 12.68 8.57 3.98
CA VAL A 64 13.23 9.92 3.87
C VAL A 64 12.77 10.59 2.57
N PRO A 65 12.76 11.93 2.49
CA PRO A 65 12.56 12.63 1.22
C PRO A 65 13.54 12.10 0.16
N GLY A 66 13.06 11.72 -1.01
CA GLY A 66 13.83 10.97 -2.01
C GLY A 66 14.98 11.74 -2.67
N HIS A 67 15.09 13.05 -2.39
CA HIS A 67 16.23 13.87 -2.79
C HIS A 67 17.37 13.88 -1.74
N LEU A 68 17.12 13.34 -0.55
CA LEU A 68 18.10 13.20 0.51
C LEU A 68 18.77 11.82 0.45
N PRO A 69 20.03 11.71 0.91
CA PRO A 69 20.72 10.43 1.00
C PRO A 69 20.10 9.53 2.07
N LYS A 70 20.56 8.28 2.11
CA LYS A 70 20.28 7.37 3.23
C LYS A 70 20.69 8.07 4.54
N PRO A 71 19.87 7.98 5.62
CA PRO A 71 20.25 8.56 6.90
C PRO A 71 21.51 7.89 7.46
N ASP A 72 22.45 8.70 7.95
CA ASP A 72 23.68 8.23 8.59
C ASP A 72 23.43 7.73 10.03
N ASP A 73 22.38 8.27 10.67
CA ASP A 73 21.94 7.96 12.02
C ASP A 73 20.44 7.70 12.02
N GLU A 74 20.05 6.67 12.76
CA GLU A 74 18.66 6.32 13.01
C GLU A 74 17.93 7.42 13.77
N ALA A 75 18.60 8.35 14.44
CA ALA A 75 17.99 9.51 15.09
C ALA A 75 17.82 10.74 14.16
N SER A 76 18.14 10.62 12.87
CA SER A 76 18.09 11.77 11.95
C SER A 76 16.71 12.43 11.84
N GLU A 77 16.68 13.75 11.97
CA GLU A 77 15.48 14.60 11.76
C GLU A 77 14.90 14.51 10.33
N SER A 78 15.69 14.01 9.38
CA SER A 78 15.26 13.79 7.99
C SER A 78 14.30 12.60 7.83
N ILE A 79 14.19 11.73 8.84
CA ILE A 79 13.36 10.53 8.81
C ILE A 79 11.89 10.93 9.00
N LEU A 80 11.09 10.67 7.97
CA LEU A 80 9.64 10.89 7.99
C LEU A 80 8.89 9.68 8.58
N PHE A 81 9.41 8.47 8.34
CA PHE A 81 8.78 7.23 8.76
C PHE A 81 9.81 6.24 9.29
N ARG A 82 9.55 5.65 10.45
CA ARG A 82 10.23 4.46 10.95
C ARG A 82 9.24 3.31 10.85
N VAL A 83 9.58 2.28 10.08
CA VAL A 83 8.67 1.15 9.85
C VAL A 83 9.38 -0.15 10.22
N LYS A 84 8.97 -0.77 11.32
CA LYS A 84 9.47 -2.09 11.69
C LYS A 84 8.68 -3.12 10.92
N MET A 85 9.38 -3.94 10.14
CA MET A 85 8.82 -5.06 9.39
C MET A 85 9.26 -6.36 10.04
N VAL A 86 8.31 -7.27 10.25
CA VAL A 86 8.56 -8.66 10.63
C VAL A 86 7.88 -9.56 9.61
N CYS A 87 8.66 -10.41 8.95
CA CYS A 87 8.21 -11.40 7.99
C CYS A 87 8.39 -12.78 8.59
N ARG A 88 7.33 -13.58 8.62
CA ARG A 88 7.37 -14.99 9.02
C ARG A 88 7.01 -15.86 7.85
N ILE A 89 7.89 -16.82 7.55
CA ILE A 89 7.67 -17.84 6.53
C ILE A 89 7.44 -19.15 7.26
N HIS A 90 6.25 -19.72 7.12
CA HIS A 90 5.86 -20.98 7.72
C HIS A 90 6.13 -22.15 6.76
N GLU A 91 6.21 -23.37 7.31
CA GLU A 91 6.37 -24.61 6.52
C GLU A 91 5.21 -24.84 5.53
N SER A 92 4.01 -24.33 5.84
CA SER A 92 2.85 -24.35 4.92
C SER A 92 3.08 -23.56 3.62
N GLY A 93 4.09 -22.68 3.58
CA GLY A 93 4.29 -21.69 2.53
C GLY A 93 3.59 -20.37 2.80
N ASP A 94 2.87 -20.24 3.92
CA ASP A 94 2.26 -18.97 4.33
C ASP A 94 3.35 -17.95 4.69
N VAL A 95 3.17 -16.73 4.17
CA VAL A 95 4.04 -15.58 4.47
C VAL A 95 3.22 -14.52 5.20
N VAL A 96 3.54 -14.31 6.47
CA VAL A 96 2.89 -13.30 7.32
C VAL A 96 3.80 -12.09 7.42
N LEU A 97 3.27 -10.90 7.10
CA LEU A 97 3.99 -9.64 7.15
C LEU A 97 3.33 -8.69 8.16
N ASP A 98 4.05 -8.38 9.23
CA ASP A 98 3.67 -7.36 10.21
C ASP A 98 4.45 -6.08 9.96
N TYR A 99 3.73 -4.96 9.86
CA TYR A 99 4.31 -3.63 9.73
C TYR A 99 3.85 -2.75 10.88
N GLU A 100 4.80 -2.29 11.69
CA GLU A 100 4.57 -1.28 12.72
C GLU A 100 5.10 0.06 12.20
N VAL A 101 4.19 1.01 11.98
CA VAL A 101 4.49 2.30 11.36
C VAL A 101 4.52 3.41 12.41
N ASN A 102 5.68 4.08 12.53
CA ASN A 102 5.90 5.22 13.41
C ASN A 102 6.25 6.46 12.55
N PRO A 103 5.24 7.27 12.16
CA PRO A 103 5.45 8.49 11.40
C PRO A 103 5.98 9.63 12.29
N ARG A 104 6.68 10.59 11.69
CA ARG A 104 7.06 11.85 12.36
C ARG A 104 5.79 12.64 12.73
N SER A 105 5.79 13.26 13.91
CA SER A 105 4.58 13.82 14.54
C SER A 105 4.03 15.09 13.88
N ASP A 106 4.85 15.78 13.08
CA ASP A 106 4.50 17.02 12.38
C ASP A 106 3.92 16.79 10.98
N LEU A 107 3.82 15.53 10.53
CA LEU A 107 3.28 15.21 9.22
C LEU A 107 1.80 15.58 9.12
N PRO A 108 1.34 16.05 7.95
CA PRO A 108 -0.09 16.23 7.71
C PRO A 108 -0.82 14.87 7.75
N PRO A 109 -2.17 14.86 7.86
CA PRO A 109 -2.94 13.63 7.75
C PRO A 109 -2.52 12.82 6.52
N LEU A 110 -2.15 11.56 6.74
CA LEU A 110 -1.57 10.72 5.70
C LEU A 110 -2.62 10.36 4.65
N PRO A 111 -2.28 10.41 3.35
CA PRO A 111 -3.22 10.03 2.29
C PRO A 111 -3.52 8.53 2.29
N ARG A 112 -2.54 7.72 2.69
CA ARG A 112 -2.62 6.25 2.74
C ARG A 112 -1.67 5.70 3.81
N VAL A 113 -2.00 4.55 4.36
CA VAL A 113 -1.09 3.69 5.13
C VAL A 113 -1.24 2.28 4.59
N GLY A 114 -0.16 1.72 4.04
CA GLY A 114 -0.19 0.37 3.49
C GLY A 114 1.14 -0.04 2.87
N VAL A 115 1.10 -1.09 2.06
CA VAL A 115 2.26 -1.62 1.33
C VAL A 115 1.99 -1.63 -0.17
N VAL A 116 3.06 -1.58 -0.96
CA VAL A 116 3.01 -1.72 -2.42
C VAL A 116 4.02 -2.77 -2.84
N PHE A 117 3.64 -3.59 -3.80
CA PHE A 117 4.51 -4.58 -4.42
C PHE A 117 4.16 -4.71 -5.90
N SER A 118 5.09 -5.22 -6.69
CA SER A 118 4.86 -5.51 -8.10
C SER A 118 4.56 -6.99 -8.28
N ALA A 119 3.49 -7.28 -9.00
CA ALA A 119 3.11 -8.63 -9.40
C ALA A 119 3.34 -8.79 -10.91
N GLU A 120 3.51 -10.02 -11.37
CA GLU A 120 3.59 -10.28 -12.80
C GLU A 120 2.30 -9.91 -13.53
N ARG A 121 2.43 -9.45 -14.78
CA ARG A 121 1.28 -9.07 -15.62
C ARG A 121 0.34 -10.24 -15.90
N SER A 122 0.85 -11.47 -15.83
CA SER A 122 0.08 -12.70 -15.95
C SER A 122 -1.04 -12.81 -14.91
N LEU A 123 -0.87 -12.22 -13.71
CA LEU A 123 -1.83 -12.20 -12.61
C LEU A 123 -2.97 -11.16 -12.81
N SER A 124 -3.67 -11.26 -13.94
CA SER A 124 -4.62 -10.25 -14.44
C SER A 124 -6.06 -10.40 -13.95
N HIS A 125 -6.39 -11.51 -13.30
CA HIS A 125 -7.70 -11.79 -12.72
C HIS A 125 -7.65 -11.62 -11.22
N VAL A 126 -8.65 -10.94 -10.66
CA VAL A 126 -8.78 -10.74 -9.21
C VAL A 126 -10.14 -11.24 -8.77
N THR A 127 -10.11 -12.15 -7.80
CA THR A 127 -11.29 -12.57 -7.04
C THR A 127 -11.19 -11.96 -5.65
N ARG A 128 -12.30 -11.43 -5.13
CA ARG A 128 -12.32 -10.81 -3.81
C ARG A 128 -13.62 -11.11 -3.08
N TYR A 129 -13.52 -11.26 -1.77
CA TYR A 129 -14.69 -11.33 -0.90
C TYR A 129 -14.81 -10.03 -0.09
N GLY A 130 -15.96 -9.37 -0.13
CA GLY A 130 -16.19 -8.13 0.63
C GLY A 130 -17.12 -7.15 -0.08
N ARG A 131 -16.84 -5.85 0.08
CA ARG A 131 -17.60 -4.77 -0.58
C ARG A 131 -17.33 -4.72 -2.09
N GLY A 132 -18.40 -4.54 -2.88
CA GLY A 132 -18.31 -4.40 -4.33
C GLY A 132 -19.69 -4.19 -4.98
N PRO A 133 -19.77 -4.25 -6.32
CA PRO A 133 -18.70 -4.58 -7.29
C PRO A 133 -17.75 -3.41 -7.60
N PHE A 134 -18.14 -2.18 -7.29
CA PHE A 134 -17.37 -0.97 -7.59
C PHE A 134 -16.39 -0.60 -6.47
N GLU A 135 -15.53 0.35 -6.77
CA GLU A 135 -14.60 1.00 -5.85
C GLU A 135 -15.35 1.72 -4.72
N CYS A 136 -14.77 1.70 -3.51
CA CYS A 136 -15.37 2.34 -2.34
C CYS A 136 -14.31 3.05 -1.52
N TYR A 137 -14.73 4.11 -0.83
CA TYR A 137 -13.92 4.83 0.14
C TYR A 137 -14.57 4.75 1.52
N PRO A 138 -13.84 4.98 2.63
CA PRO A 138 -14.40 4.88 3.99
C PRO A 138 -15.66 5.71 4.21
N ASP A 139 -15.72 6.87 3.57
CA ASP A 139 -16.79 7.88 3.52
C ASP A 139 -17.80 7.66 2.38
N HIS A 140 -17.49 6.82 1.39
CA HIS A 140 -18.37 6.49 0.27
C HIS A 140 -18.43 4.98 0.01
N LYS A 141 -19.20 4.26 0.84
CA LYS A 141 -19.32 2.78 0.82
C LYS A 141 -20.74 2.23 0.97
N ALA A 142 -21.74 3.09 1.19
CA ALA A 142 -23.09 2.66 1.57
C ALA A 142 -23.82 1.93 0.43
N SER A 143 -23.54 2.28 -0.82
CA SER A 143 -24.12 1.63 -2.00
C SER A 143 -23.49 0.26 -2.31
N ALA A 144 -22.35 -0.06 -1.71
CA ALA A 144 -21.63 -1.30 -1.99
C ALA A 144 -22.26 -2.49 -1.29
N CYS A 145 -22.54 -3.54 -2.06
CA CYS A 145 -23.01 -4.80 -1.52
C CYS A 145 -21.90 -5.43 -0.68
N THR A 146 -22.22 -5.80 0.56
CA THR A 146 -21.31 -6.43 1.51
C THR A 146 -21.39 -7.95 1.40
N ARG A 147 -20.28 -8.64 1.71
CA ARG A 147 -20.28 -10.09 1.98
C ARG A 147 -20.58 -10.96 0.74
N ALA A 148 -20.09 -10.53 -0.42
CA ALA A 148 -20.20 -11.26 -1.69
C ALA A 148 -18.83 -11.46 -2.35
N GLU A 149 -18.72 -12.50 -3.19
CA GLU A 149 -17.57 -12.73 -4.06
C GLU A 149 -17.71 -11.90 -5.34
N TRP A 150 -16.65 -11.15 -5.69
CA TRP A 150 -16.57 -10.35 -6.88
C TRP A 150 -15.37 -10.75 -7.71
N ARG A 151 -15.56 -10.93 -9.02
CA ARG A 151 -14.49 -11.20 -9.99
C ARG A 151 -14.33 -10.04 -10.95
N SER A 152 -13.09 -9.63 -11.20
CA SER A 152 -12.78 -8.58 -12.17
C SER A 152 -11.44 -8.82 -12.86
N TYR A 153 -11.34 -8.28 -14.07
CA TYR A 153 -10.07 -8.08 -14.77
C TYR A 153 -9.42 -6.77 -14.30
N MET A 154 -8.08 -6.71 -14.30
CA MET A 154 -7.32 -5.51 -13.91
C MET A 154 -7.73 -4.23 -14.68
N CYS A 155 -8.04 -4.34 -15.98
CA CYS A 155 -8.39 -3.18 -16.82
C CYS A 155 -9.76 -2.55 -16.44
N ARG A 156 -10.61 -3.24 -15.66
CA ARG A 156 -11.96 -2.77 -15.32
C ARG A 156 -12.10 -2.25 -13.88
N THR A 157 -11.05 -2.29 -13.07
CA THR A 157 -11.16 -1.93 -11.65
C THR A 157 -11.10 -0.44 -11.34
N LEU A 158 -10.77 0.45 -12.29
CA LEU A 158 -10.61 1.88 -11.98
C LEU A 158 -11.27 2.80 -13.02
N PRO A 159 -12.15 3.71 -12.58
CA PRO A 159 -12.48 4.90 -13.36
C PRO A 159 -11.23 5.79 -13.55
N PRO A 160 -11.12 6.54 -14.66
CA PRO A 160 -9.94 7.35 -14.97
C PRO A 160 -9.63 8.47 -13.96
N TRP A 161 -10.59 8.82 -13.08
CA TRP A 161 -10.48 9.92 -12.12
C TRP A 161 -10.09 9.49 -10.69
N SER A 162 -10.14 8.19 -10.34
CA SER A 162 -9.97 7.73 -8.95
C SER A 162 -8.52 7.66 -8.45
N ALA A 163 -8.32 7.90 -7.14
CA ALA A 163 -7.05 7.75 -6.41
C ALA A 163 -6.78 6.31 -5.93
N ALA A 164 -7.48 5.33 -6.50
CA ALA A 164 -7.46 3.93 -6.10
C ALA A 164 -7.93 3.70 -4.64
N GLY A 165 -9.25 3.76 -4.47
CA GLY A 165 -10.00 3.17 -3.39
C GLY A 165 -10.06 1.64 -3.53
N GLY A 166 -9.96 0.97 -2.39
CA GLY A 166 -10.15 -0.47 -2.24
C GLY A 166 -11.36 -0.77 -1.35
N PRO A 167 -11.90 -1.99 -1.37
CA PRO A 167 -13.01 -2.38 -0.51
C PRO A 167 -12.62 -2.22 0.97
N THR A 168 -13.51 -1.62 1.75
CA THR A 168 -13.25 -1.15 3.11
C THR A 168 -13.75 -2.12 4.19
N SER A 169 -13.88 -3.41 3.88
CA SER A 169 -14.36 -4.44 4.81
C SER A 169 -13.46 -5.68 4.76
N GLY A 170 -13.27 -6.35 5.90
CA GLY A 170 -12.46 -7.57 5.99
C GLY A 170 -12.90 -8.67 5.02
N GLY A 171 -11.93 -9.48 4.61
CA GLY A 171 -12.08 -10.51 3.59
C GLY A 171 -10.73 -10.93 3.02
N TRP A 172 -10.77 -11.82 2.03
CA TRP A 172 -9.59 -12.27 1.30
C TRP A 172 -9.68 -11.89 -0.17
N ARG A 173 -8.52 -11.81 -0.81
CA ARG A 173 -8.36 -11.61 -2.24
C ARG A 173 -7.45 -12.67 -2.80
N SER A 174 -7.68 -13.07 -4.05
CA SER A 174 -6.74 -13.88 -4.80
C SER A 174 -6.51 -13.29 -6.19
N ALA A 175 -5.27 -13.41 -6.65
CA ALA A 175 -4.87 -13.11 -8.00
C ALA A 175 -4.46 -14.40 -8.71
N THR A 176 -4.97 -14.63 -9.91
CA THR A 176 -4.67 -15.85 -10.68
C THR A 176 -4.16 -15.49 -12.08
N PRO A 177 -3.24 -16.29 -12.66
CA PRO A 177 -3.08 -16.38 -14.10
C PRO A 177 -4.36 -16.94 -14.72
N ALA A 178 -4.41 -17.07 -16.05
CA ALA A 178 -5.47 -17.79 -16.74
C ALA A 178 -5.52 -19.32 -16.44
N GLY A 179 -4.81 -19.80 -15.41
CA GLY A 179 -4.67 -21.20 -14.96
C GLY A 179 -4.85 -21.37 -13.44
N SER A 180 -4.37 -22.49 -12.87
CA SER A 180 -4.70 -22.96 -11.51
C SER A 180 -3.95 -22.30 -10.34
N ASP A 181 -2.83 -21.63 -10.58
CA ASP A 181 -2.01 -21.06 -9.49
C ASP A 181 -2.64 -19.75 -8.98
N CYS A 182 -2.67 -19.55 -7.66
CA CYS A 182 -3.26 -18.36 -7.06
C CYS A 182 -2.36 -17.76 -5.98
N LEU A 183 -2.29 -16.42 -5.95
CA LEU A 183 -1.67 -15.68 -4.87
C LEU A 183 -2.77 -15.04 -4.03
N SER A 184 -2.91 -15.48 -2.79
CA SER A 184 -3.97 -15.05 -1.89
C SER A 184 -3.46 -14.13 -0.78
N PHE A 185 -4.26 -13.12 -0.44
CA PHE A 185 -3.95 -12.10 0.56
C PHE A 185 -5.11 -12.02 1.58
N PRO A 186 -5.12 -12.88 2.61
CA PRO A 186 -5.96 -12.65 3.77
C PRO A 186 -5.37 -11.50 4.61
N ALA A 187 -6.25 -10.71 5.22
CA ALA A 187 -5.84 -9.68 6.16
C ALA A 187 -6.66 -9.78 7.44
N ASP A 188 -6.01 -9.59 8.59
CA ASP A 188 -6.69 -9.47 9.87
C ASP A 188 -7.40 -8.11 9.94
N GLY A 189 -8.73 -8.15 9.82
CA GLY A 189 -9.57 -6.94 9.77
C GLY A 189 -9.77 -6.37 8.37
N ALA A 190 -10.25 -5.13 8.30
CA ALA A 190 -10.62 -4.49 7.05
C ALA A 190 -9.47 -3.65 6.46
N VAL A 191 -8.71 -4.22 5.53
CA VAL A 191 -7.62 -3.53 4.82
C VAL A 191 -8.06 -3.18 3.39
N PRO A 192 -8.18 -1.87 3.05
CA PRO A 192 -8.46 -1.46 1.67
C PRO A 192 -7.29 -1.79 0.75
N GLU A 193 -7.58 -2.50 -0.34
CA GLU A 193 -6.58 -2.86 -1.35
C GLU A 193 -7.02 -2.41 -2.75
N ALA A 194 -6.10 -1.79 -3.48
CA ALA A 194 -6.28 -1.36 -4.85
C ALA A 194 -5.09 -1.79 -5.73
N ARG A 195 -5.36 -2.03 -7.02
CA ARG A 195 -4.38 -2.55 -7.98
C ARG A 195 -4.37 -1.68 -9.23
N GLU A 196 -3.18 -1.29 -9.66
CA GLU A 196 -2.94 -0.37 -10.77
C GLU A 196 -1.89 -0.93 -11.74
N GLU A 197 -1.97 -0.57 -13.03
CA GLU A 197 -0.92 -0.91 -14.02
C GLU A 197 0.35 -0.07 -13.85
N ARG A 198 0.26 1.06 -13.13
CA ARG A 198 1.37 1.97 -12.85
C ARG A 198 1.47 2.19 -11.34
N GLY A 199 2.66 2.58 -10.87
CA GLY A 199 2.81 2.95 -9.46
C GLY A 199 2.12 4.29 -9.14
N PRO A 200 1.78 4.56 -7.87
CA PRO A 200 0.99 5.73 -7.48
C PRO A 200 1.63 7.07 -7.86
N SER A 201 2.97 7.18 -7.81
CA SER A 201 3.68 8.39 -8.27
C SER A 201 3.62 8.56 -9.79
N SER A 202 3.63 7.47 -10.56
CA SER A 202 3.47 7.51 -12.02
C SER A 202 2.04 7.89 -12.42
N LEU A 203 1.04 7.41 -11.67
CA LEU A 203 -0.36 7.79 -11.85
C LEU A 203 -0.57 9.29 -11.57
N ALA A 204 0.03 9.80 -10.50
CA ALA A 204 -0.05 11.22 -10.14
C ALA A 204 0.50 12.13 -11.25
N LYS A 205 1.64 11.77 -11.88
CA LYS A 205 2.22 12.52 -13.00
C LYS A 205 1.32 12.50 -14.25
N ALA A 206 0.67 11.37 -14.53
CA ALA A 206 -0.22 11.25 -15.69
C ALA A 206 -1.50 12.10 -15.56
N LYS A 207 -1.94 12.41 -14.34
CA LYS A 207 -3.13 13.25 -14.05
C LYS A 207 -2.84 14.75 -13.96
N GLN A 208 -1.60 15.18 -14.23
CA GLN A 208 -1.19 16.59 -14.25
C GLN A 208 -1.07 17.16 -15.67
N GLN A 209 -1.26 16.33 -16.71
CA GLN A 209 -1.39 16.73 -18.10
C GLN A 209 -2.87 16.85 -18.47
#